data_AF-A0A3M5BYE8-F1
#
_entry.id   AF-A0A3M5BYE8-F1
#
_cell.length_a   1.000
_cell.length_b   1.000
_cell.length_c   1.000
_cell.angle_alpha   90.00
_cell.angle_beta   90.00
_cell.angle_gamma   90.00
#
_symmetry.space_group_name_H-M   'P 1'
#
loop_
_entity.id
_entity.type
_entity.pdbx_description
1 polymer ?
#
loop_
_entity_poly.entity_id
_entity_poly.type
_entity_poly.pdbx_seq_one_letter_code
_entity_poly.pdbx_strand_id
1 'polypeptide(L)'
;MIWRIFLFYLVSIFIVVSLVPWNDPRLAEVGSYQTVLDAMGIPNAKLIVDLVVLVAVTSCLNSALYTASRMLFSLGKRGDAPALSKRTSKGGTPYWAVIMSTAAAFLTVFANYIAPAAVFDFLLASSGAIALLVYLVIAVSQLRMRQKRIAAGEAIDFKMWLFPWLTWAVIAFIVAVLTIMLIQEEHRVEIIATGLLSLLVISAGLLVSRRRKAGRVGAAALG
;
A
#
# COMPACT_ATOMS: atom_id res chain seq x y z
N MET A 1 -12.39 8.33 13.73
CA MET A 1 -10.96 8.09 13.41
C MET A 1 -10.46 9.05 12.33
N ILE A 2 -11.11 9.16 11.17
CA ILE A 2 -10.69 10.04 10.06
C ILE A 2 -10.44 11.50 10.48
N TRP A 3 -11.38 12.16 11.18
CA TRP A 3 -11.23 13.58 11.56
C TRP A 3 -9.99 13.85 12.43
N ARG A 4 -9.63 12.92 13.31
CA ARG A 4 -8.44 13.07 14.17
C ARG A 4 -7.16 13.05 13.33
N ILE A 5 -7.07 12.17 12.33
CA ILE A 5 -5.91 12.12 11.43
C ILE A 5 -5.79 13.41 10.62
N PHE A 6 -6.91 13.88 10.05
CA PHE A 6 -6.93 15.15 9.32
C PHE A 6 -6.50 16.31 10.21
N LEU A 7 -7.02 16.39 11.43
CA LEU A 7 -6.68 17.45 12.38
C LEU A 7 -5.20 17.40 12.73
N PHE A 8 -4.66 16.26 13.16
CA PHE A 8 -3.24 16.16 13.52
C PHE A 8 -2.31 16.45 12.33
N TYR A 9 -2.65 15.99 11.13
CA TYR A 9 -1.81 16.16 9.95
C TYR A 9 -1.83 17.61 9.44
N LEU A 10 -3.03 18.20 9.27
CA LEU A 10 -3.17 19.57 8.77
C LEU A 10 -2.64 20.60 9.75
N VAL A 11 -2.97 20.46 11.05
CA VAL A 11 -2.49 21.39 12.08
C VAL A 11 -0.97 21.32 12.18
N SER A 12 -0.39 20.12 12.11
CA SER A 12 1.05 19.96 12.15
C SER A 12 1.75 20.66 10.97
N ILE A 13 1.29 20.43 9.74
CA ILE A 13 1.85 21.07 8.55
C ILE A 13 1.69 22.59 8.64
N PHE A 14 0.53 23.08 9.10
CA PHE A 14 0.29 24.51 9.30
C PHE A 14 1.31 25.14 10.25
N ILE A 15 1.61 24.48 11.37
CA ILE A 15 2.63 24.95 12.33
C ILE A 15 4.02 24.98 11.69
N VAL A 16 4.39 23.92 10.95
CA VAL A 16 5.70 23.83 10.28
C VAL A 16 5.89 24.97 9.29
N VAL A 17 4.93 25.18 8.39
CA VAL A 17 5.00 26.22 7.33
C VAL A 17 4.93 27.64 7.90
N SER A 18 4.30 27.82 9.08
CA SER A 18 4.24 29.12 9.75
C SER A 18 5.54 29.49 10.45
N LEU A 19 6.35 28.50 10.87
CA LEU A 19 7.58 28.71 11.63
C LEU A 19 8.85 28.67 10.77
N VAL A 20 8.85 27.89 9.68
CA VAL A 20 9.99 27.74 8.79
C VAL A 20 9.56 28.08 7.37
N PRO A 21 10.28 28.99 6.66
CA PRO A 21 9.98 29.28 5.26
C PRO A 21 10.00 28.01 4.44
N TRP A 22 8.98 27.81 3.60
CA TRP A 22 8.84 26.61 2.76
C TRP A 22 10.01 26.39 1.78
N ASN A 23 10.85 27.42 1.57
CA ASN A 23 12.03 27.39 0.71
C ASN A 23 13.35 27.14 1.48
N ASP A 24 13.29 26.80 2.78
CA ASP A 24 14.50 26.51 3.56
C ASP A 24 15.05 25.10 3.19
N PRO A 25 16.30 24.99 2.71
CA PRO A 25 16.91 23.71 2.35
C PRO A 25 17.01 22.72 3.53
N ARG A 26 17.00 23.22 4.78
CA ARG A 26 17.04 22.38 5.98
C ARG A 26 15.79 21.51 6.16
N LEU A 27 14.68 21.86 5.52
CA LEU A 27 13.45 21.05 5.53
C LEU A 27 13.66 19.69 4.84
N ALA A 28 14.48 19.65 3.79
CA ALA A 28 14.76 18.43 3.01
C ALA A 28 15.87 17.58 3.65
N GLU A 29 16.92 18.22 4.21
CA GLU A 29 18.08 17.50 4.73
C GLU A 29 17.88 16.92 6.13
N VAL A 30 17.17 17.65 7.00
CA VAL A 30 17.12 17.35 8.44
C VAL A 30 15.73 16.92 8.91
N GLY A 31 14.72 17.19 8.08
CA GLY A 31 13.33 16.84 8.36
C GLY A 31 12.56 17.97 9.04
N SER A 32 11.31 18.17 8.60
CA SER A 32 10.54 19.37 8.89
C SER A 32 10.27 19.59 10.38
N TYR A 33 10.09 18.52 11.15
CA TYR A 33 9.87 18.59 12.60
C TYR A 33 11.15 18.92 13.38
N GLN A 34 12.30 18.41 12.92
CA GLN A 34 13.57 18.70 13.58
C GLN A 34 13.95 20.16 13.36
N THR A 35 13.82 20.66 12.13
CA THR A 35 14.12 22.05 11.77
C THR A 35 13.26 23.05 12.54
N VAL A 36 11.98 22.74 12.78
CA VAL A 36 11.09 23.57 13.61
C VAL A 36 11.52 23.60 15.07
N LEU A 37 11.85 22.44 15.66
CA LEU A 37 12.27 22.39 17.06
C LEU A 37 13.64 23.05 17.29
N ASP A 38 14.55 22.94 16.31
CA ASP A 38 15.82 23.67 16.30
C ASP A 38 15.59 25.19 16.19
N ALA A 39 14.66 25.63 15.34
CA ALA A 39 14.28 27.05 15.21
C ALA A 39 13.64 27.61 16.49
N MET A 40 12.95 26.76 17.28
CA MET A 40 12.39 27.12 18.58
C MET A 40 13.44 27.17 19.72
N GLY A 41 14.69 26.80 19.46
CA GLY A 41 15.78 26.83 20.45
C GLY A 41 15.72 25.72 21.49
N ILE A 42 15.05 24.60 21.19
CA ILE A 42 14.97 23.46 22.12
C ILE A 42 16.30 22.69 22.12
N PRO A 43 17.01 22.60 23.26
CA PRO A 43 18.25 21.84 23.31
C PRO A 43 17.98 20.35 23.09
N ASN A 44 18.85 19.68 22.33
CA ASN A 44 18.74 18.26 21.95
C ASN A 44 17.47 17.89 21.16
N ALA A 45 16.83 18.84 20.47
CA ALA A 45 15.67 18.59 19.61
C ALA A 45 15.89 17.44 18.60
N LYS A 46 17.09 17.39 18.00
CA LYS A 46 17.51 16.28 17.14
C LYS A 46 17.34 14.90 17.77
N LEU A 47 17.90 14.69 18.95
CA LEU A 47 17.85 13.39 19.64
C LEU A 47 16.42 12.97 20.00
N ILE A 48 15.58 13.93 20.39
CA ILE A 48 14.18 13.65 20.73
C ILE A 48 13.41 13.17 19.50
N VAL A 49 13.53 13.87 18.38
CA VAL A 49 12.85 13.49 17.13
C VAL A 49 13.37 12.15 16.63
N ASP A 50 14.68 11.95 16.60
CA ASP A 50 15.29 10.71 16.12
C ASP A 50 14.83 9.50 16.95
N LEU A 51 14.74 9.63 18.28
CA LEU A 51 14.24 8.56 19.16
C LEU A 51 12.76 8.26 18.92
N VAL A 52 11.93 9.30 18.81
CA VAL A 52 10.49 9.14 18.55
C VAL A 52 10.26 8.47 17.19
N VAL A 53 10.95 8.93 16.15
CA VAL A 53 10.87 8.37 14.79
C VAL A 53 11.34 6.91 14.80
N LEU A 54 12.45 6.60 15.47
CA LEU A 54 12.97 5.23 15.56
C LEU A 54 11.95 4.29 16.21
N VAL A 55 11.38 4.67 17.35
CA VAL A 55 10.36 3.85 18.04
C VAL A 55 9.09 3.71 17.18
N ALA A 56 8.63 4.80 16.57
CA ALA A 56 7.43 4.80 15.73
C ALA A 56 7.59 3.93 14.47
N VAL A 57 8.70 4.08 13.75
CA VAL A 57 9.02 3.30 12.54
C VAL A 57 9.21 1.83 12.91
N THR A 58 9.91 1.52 14.00
CA THR A 58 10.08 0.12 14.46
C THR A 58 8.74 -0.55 14.77
N SER A 59 7.83 0.16 15.44
CA SER A 59 6.47 -0.31 15.73
C SER A 59 5.64 -0.52 14.44
N CYS A 60 5.74 0.42 13.50
CA CYS A 60 5.08 0.33 12.19
C CYS A 60 5.60 -0.87 11.38
N LEU A 61 6.92 -1.06 11.32
CA LEU A 61 7.56 -2.17 10.60
C LEU A 61 7.13 -3.54 11.14
N ASN A 62 7.03 -3.70 12.46
CA ASN A 62 6.54 -4.95 13.04
C ASN A 62 5.10 -5.27 12.59
N SER A 63 4.22 -4.26 12.58
CA SER A 63 2.83 -4.40 12.12
C SER A 63 2.75 -4.67 10.60
N ALA A 64 3.58 -4.00 9.81
CA ALA A 64 3.65 -4.18 8.36
C ALA A 64 4.14 -5.59 7.99
N LEU A 65 5.23 -6.06 8.62
CA LEU A 65 5.80 -7.38 8.40
C LEU A 65 4.81 -8.50 8.78
N TYR A 66 4.10 -8.32 9.89
CA TYR A 66 3.05 -9.24 10.32
C TYR A 66 1.89 -9.31 9.32
N THR A 67 1.43 -8.16 8.84
CA THR A 67 0.35 -8.08 7.85
C THR A 67 0.77 -8.71 6.52
N ALA A 68 1.97 -8.41 6.03
CA ALA A 68 2.54 -8.99 4.82
C ALA A 68 2.63 -10.52 4.90
N SER A 69 3.16 -11.04 6.01
CA SER A 69 3.28 -12.49 6.24
C SER A 69 1.93 -13.19 6.24
N ARG A 70 0.90 -12.58 6.84
CA ARG A 70 -0.47 -13.12 6.84
C ARG A 70 -1.14 -13.05 5.47
N MET A 71 -0.93 -11.97 4.71
CA MET A 71 -1.43 -11.85 3.35
C MET A 71 -0.80 -12.92 2.44
N LEU A 72 0.52 -13.11 2.53
CA LEU A 72 1.25 -14.12 1.77
C LEU A 72 0.80 -15.55 2.15
N PHE A 73 0.55 -15.81 3.44
CA PHE A 73 -0.03 -17.07 3.89
C PHE A 73 -1.46 -17.30 3.38
N SER A 74 -2.30 -16.27 3.36
CA SER A 74 -3.67 -16.35 2.81
C SER A 74 -3.66 -16.67 1.30
N LEU A 75 -2.75 -16.04 0.54
CA LEU A 75 -2.50 -16.33 -0.88
C LEU A 75 -1.99 -17.77 -1.07
N GLY A 76 -1.07 -18.20 -0.21
CA GLY A 76 -0.58 -19.58 -0.14
C GLY A 76 -1.72 -20.57 0.07
N LYS A 77 -2.57 -20.38 1.08
CA LYS A 77 -3.73 -21.25 1.35
C LYS A 77 -4.72 -21.28 0.17
N ARG A 78 -4.87 -20.17 -0.55
CA ARG A 78 -5.68 -20.06 -1.78
C ARG A 78 -4.99 -20.63 -3.02
N GLY A 79 -3.76 -21.13 -2.94
CA GLY A 79 -3.05 -21.73 -4.07
C GLY A 79 -2.53 -20.73 -5.11
N ASP A 80 -2.55 -19.43 -4.79
CA ASP A 80 -2.10 -18.34 -5.66
C ASP A 80 -0.64 -17.93 -5.37
N ALA A 81 0.02 -18.58 -4.40
CA ALA A 81 1.44 -18.41 -4.06
C ALA A 81 2.17 -19.77 -3.98
N PRO A 82 3.50 -19.83 -4.17
CA PRO A 82 4.27 -21.07 -4.22
C PRO A 82 4.03 -21.96 -2.99
N ALA A 83 3.97 -23.27 -3.21
CA ALA A 83 3.54 -24.26 -2.21
C ALA A 83 4.33 -24.22 -0.88
N LEU A 84 5.56 -23.67 -0.89
CA LEU A 84 6.37 -23.46 0.31
C LEU A 84 5.75 -22.44 1.30
N SER A 85 5.01 -21.44 0.82
CA SER A 85 4.32 -20.45 1.70
C SER A 85 3.13 -21.04 2.48
N LYS A 86 2.71 -22.28 2.18
CA LYS A 86 1.65 -22.98 2.94
C LYS A 86 2.15 -23.62 4.23
N ARG A 87 3.46 -23.83 4.39
CA ARG A 87 4.02 -24.53 5.56
C ARG A 87 4.00 -23.62 6.78
N THR A 88 3.14 -23.95 7.74
CA THR A 88 3.09 -23.32 9.06
C THR A 88 4.03 -24.02 10.03
N SER A 89 4.67 -23.28 10.93
CA SER A 89 5.39 -23.85 12.07
C SER A 89 4.40 -24.43 13.10
N LYS A 90 4.90 -25.22 14.06
CA LYS A 90 4.08 -25.81 15.16
C LYS A 90 3.34 -24.76 16.00
N GLY A 91 3.81 -23.51 16.01
CA GLY A 91 3.16 -22.36 16.68
C GLY A 91 2.13 -21.59 15.83
N GLY A 92 1.73 -22.09 14.66
CA GLY A 92 0.74 -21.43 13.79
C GLY A 92 1.26 -20.26 12.95
N THR A 93 2.53 -19.87 13.12
CA THR A 93 3.16 -18.78 12.34
C THR A 93 3.75 -19.31 11.02
N PRO A 94 3.44 -18.69 9.87
CA PRO A 94 4.00 -19.06 8.57
C PRO A 94 5.46 -18.60 8.44
N TYR A 95 6.39 -19.40 8.94
CA TYR A 95 7.82 -19.07 9.04
C TYR A 95 8.46 -18.69 7.69
N TRP A 96 8.13 -19.40 6.61
CA TRP A 96 8.62 -19.09 5.27
C TRP A 96 8.12 -17.75 4.73
N ALA A 97 6.87 -17.37 5.06
CA ALA A 97 6.32 -16.08 4.64
C ALA A 97 7.02 -14.91 5.34
N VAL A 98 7.38 -15.09 6.62
CA VAL A 98 8.15 -14.11 7.40
C VAL A 98 9.54 -13.96 6.82
N ILE A 99 10.27 -15.07 6.58
CA ILE A 99 11.62 -15.01 6.00
C ILE A 99 11.62 -14.33 4.64
N MET A 100 10.68 -14.67 3.75
CA MET A 100 10.62 -14.05 2.43
C MET A 100 10.34 -12.54 2.52
N SER A 101 9.44 -12.13 3.42
CA SER A 101 9.11 -10.71 3.63
C SER A 101 10.29 -9.94 4.22
N THR A 102 11.00 -10.53 5.19
CA THR A 102 12.20 -9.95 5.79
C THR A 102 13.36 -9.89 4.80
N ALA A 103 13.58 -10.93 3.99
CA ALA A 103 14.61 -10.95 2.96
C ALA A 103 14.37 -9.87 1.90
N ALA A 104 13.11 -9.68 1.47
CA ALA A 104 12.74 -8.60 0.57
C ALA A 104 12.99 -7.21 1.19
N ALA A 105 12.69 -7.03 2.48
CA ALA A 105 12.99 -5.80 3.21
C ALA A 105 14.50 -5.53 3.25
N PHE A 106 15.33 -6.52 3.60
CA PHE A 106 16.80 -6.38 3.59
C PHE A 106 17.36 -6.07 2.21
N LEU A 107 16.83 -6.70 1.15
CA LEU A 107 17.25 -6.43 -0.22
C LEU A 107 16.92 -4.99 -0.63
N THR A 108 15.76 -4.49 -0.20
CA THR A 108 15.34 -3.09 -0.44
C THR A 108 16.24 -2.10 0.31
N VAL A 109 16.60 -2.39 1.55
CA VAL A 109 17.55 -1.57 2.34
C VAL A 109 18.93 -1.56 1.68
N PHE A 110 19.41 -2.71 1.21
CA PHE A 110 20.69 -2.81 0.53
C PHE A 110 20.69 -2.03 -0.79
N ALA A 111 19.59 -2.08 -1.56
CA ALA A 111 19.43 -1.27 -2.76
C ALA A 111 19.46 0.24 -2.43
N ASN A 112 18.79 0.65 -1.35
CA ASN A 112 18.80 2.06 -0.91
C ASN A 112 20.19 2.54 -0.49
N TYR A 113 21.05 1.67 0.05
CA TYR A 113 22.44 2.02 0.37
C TYR A 113 23.29 2.33 -0.87
N ILE A 114 23.01 1.67 -2.01
CA ILE A 114 23.79 1.85 -3.25
C ILE A 114 23.40 3.13 -3.98
N ALA A 115 22.10 3.46 -4.02
CA ALA A 115 21.58 4.63 -4.74
C ALA A 115 20.39 5.27 -3.99
N PRO A 116 20.64 6.04 -2.92
CA PRO A 116 19.60 6.49 -2.00
C PRO A 116 18.55 7.39 -2.66
N ALA A 117 18.94 8.36 -3.50
CA ALA A 117 18.01 9.27 -4.17
C ALA A 117 17.13 8.53 -5.19
N ALA A 118 17.75 7.81 -6.13
CA ALA A 118 17.02 7.08 -7.16
C ALA A 118 16.10 6.00 -6.58
N VAL A 119 16.53 5.28 -5.53
CA VAL A 119 15.71 4.25 -4.88
C VAL A 119 14.61 4.89 -4.03
N PHE A 120 14.85 6.02 -3.36
CA PHE A 120 13.80 6.71 -2.61
C PHE A 120 12.70 7.22 -3.54
N ASP A 121 13.05 7.91 -4.63
CA ASP A 121 12.08 8.42 -5.60
C ASP A 121 11.30 7.28 -6.27
N PHE A 122 12.01 6.19 -6.64
CA PHE A 122 11.40 4.98 -7.20
C PHE A 122 10.57 4.18 -6.18
N LEU A 123 10.86 4.25 -4.89
CA LEU A 123 10.00 3.59 -3.89
C LEU A 123 8.76 4.44 -3.63
N LEU A 124 8.92 5.76 -3.62
CA LEU A 124 7.85 6.71 -3.35
C LEU A 124 6.78 6.68 -4.47
N ALA A 125 7.20 6.78 -5.72
CA ALA A 125 6.27 6.79 -6.84
C ALA A 125 5.66 5.41 -7.11
N SER A 126 6.42 4.33 -6.99
CA SER A 126 5.95 2.95 -7.21
C SER A 126 4.98 2.52 -6.13
N SER A 127 5.29 2.79 -4.86
CA SER A 127 4.39 2.53 -3.74
C SER A 127 3.09 3.32 -3.89
N GLY A 128 3.16 4.59 -4.31
CA GLY A 128 2.00 5.42 -4.61
C GLY A 128 1.13 4.83 -5.73
N ALA A 129 1.74 4.42 -6.83
CA ALA A 129 1.05 3.78 -7.95
C ALA A 129 0.38 2.46 -7.56
N ILE A 130 1.10 1.59 -6.82
CA ILE A 130 0.56 0.33 -6.28
C ILE A 130 -0.63 0.62 -5.37
N ALA A 131 -0.52 1.59 -4.47
CA ALA A 131 -1.61 1.97 -3.57
C ALA A 131 -2.86 2.41 -4.35
N LEU A 132 -2.69 3.28 -5.35
CA LEU A 132 -3.79 3.74 -6.22
C LEU A 132 -4.45 2.57 -6.96
N LEU A 133 -3.66 1.64 -7.50
CA LEU A 133 -4.18 0.45 -8.18
C LEU A 133 -4.94 -0.48 -7.22
N VAL A 134 -4.42 -0.69 -6.00
CA VAL A 134 -5.13 -1.45 -4.96
C VAL A 134 -6.47 -0.77 -4.63
N TYR A 135 -6.49 0.56 -4.48
CA TYR A 135 -7.73 1.30 -4.25
C TYR A 135 -8.72 1.19 -5.42
N LEU A 136 -8.23 1.20 -6.66
CA LEU A 136 -9.06 0.98 -7.84
C LEU A 136 -9.71 -0.40 -7.81
N VAL A 137 -8.93 -1.45 -7.52
CA VAL A 137 -9.44 -2.83 -7.40
C VAL A 137 -10.43 -2.95 -6.26
N ILE A 138 -10.20 -2.28 -5.12
CA ILE A 138 -11.13 -2.24 -3.99
C ILE A 138 -12.44 -1.57 -4.40
N ALA A 139 -12.39 -0.40 -5.06
CA ALA A 139 -13.57 0.32 -5.52
C ALA A 139 -14.41 -0.51 -6.51
N VAL A 140 -13.76 -1.14 -7.49
CA VAL A 140 -14.44 -2.02 -8.46
C VAL A 140 -15.00 -3.27 -7.78
N SER A 141 -14.26 -3.87 -6.85
CA SER A 141 -14.72 -5.04 -6.08
C SER A 141 -15.92 -4.70 -5.21
N GLN A 142 -15.92 -3.53 -4.57
CA GLN A 142 -17.04 -3.02 -3.80
C GLN A 142 -18.28 -2.88 -4.70
N LEU A 143 -18.13 -2.28 -5.89
CA LEU A 143 -19.23 -2.11 -6.84
C LEU A 143 -19.83 -3.46 -7.26
N ARG A 144 -18.98 -4.44 -7.61
CA ARG A 144 -19.39 -5.79 -8.03
C ARG A 144 -19.98 -6.63 -6.89
N MET A 145 -19.38 -6.61 -5.70
CA MET A 145 -19.92 -7.34 -4.53
C MET A 145 -21.28 -6.78 -4.13
N ARG A 146 -21.45 -5.45 -4.17
CA ARG A 146 -22.72 -4.82 -3.83
C ARG A 146 -23.81 -5.17 -4.86
N GLN A 147 -23.50 -5.14 -6.16
CA GLN A 147 -24.43 -5.60 -7.20
C GLN A 147 -24.86 -7.06 -7.00
N LYS A 148 -23.92 -7.95 -6.66
CA LYS A 148 -24.23 -9.36 -6.37
C LYS A 148 -25.08 -9.55 -5.11
N ARG A 149 -24.82 -8.80 -4.04
CA ARG A 149 -25.60 -8.89 -2.79
C ARG A 149 -27.02 -8.33 -2.95
N ILE A 150 -27.18 -7.26 -3.73
CA ILE A 150 -28.51 -6.73 -4.09
C ILE A 150 -29.27 -7.76 -4.94
N ALA A 151 -28.61 -8.38 -5.92
CA ALA A 151 -29.21 -9.44 -6.73
C ALA A 151 -29.56 -10.71 -5.93
N ALA A 152 -28.88 -10.95 -4.81
CA ALA A 152 -29.14 -12.06 -3.89
C ALA A 152 -30.17 -11.74 -2.79
N GLY A 153 -30.72 -10.52 -2.75
CA GLY A 153 -31.73 -10.12 -1.76
C GLY A 153 -31.20 -9.90 -0.33
N GLU A 154 -29.88 -9.80 -0.14
CA GLU A 154 -29.29 -9.58 1.19
C GLU A 154 -29.48 -8.13 1.67
N ALA A 155 -29.90 -7.95 2.92
CA ALA A 155 -30.01 -6.64 3.56
C ALA A 155 -28.61 -6.01 3.73
N ILE A 156 -28.39 -4.86 3.10
CA ILE A 156 -27.14 -4.10 3.25
C ILE A 156 -27.29 -3.16 4.45
N ASP A 157 -26.67 -3.55 5.57
CA ASP A 157 -26.72 -2.82 6.85
C ASP A 157 -26.07 -1.42 6.78
N PHE A 158 -25.09 -1.24 5.88
CA PHE A 158 -24.35 0.02 5.74
C PHE A 158 -24.59 0.67 4.37
N LYS A 159 -25.50 1.65 4.31
CA LYS A 159 -25.77 2.46 3.12
C LYS A 159 -24.88 3.70 3.13
N MET A 160 -24.03 3.84 2.10
CA MET A 160 -23.29 5.08 1.86
C MET A 160 -24.25 6.17 1.38
N TRP A 161 -24.04 7.41 1.87
CA TRP A 161 -24.91 8.56 1.60
C TRP A 161 -25.03 8.90 0.11
N LEU A 162 -23.99 8.68 -0.71
CA LEU A 162 -23.97 9.11 -2.12
C LEU A 162 -23.58 8.00 -3.12
N PHE A 163 -24.01 6.77 -2.84
CA PHE A 163 -23.82 5.65 -3.77
C PHE A 163 -24.79 5.77 -4.96
N PRO A 164 -24.36 5.58 -6.22
CA PRO A 164 -23.05 5.10 -6.71
C PRO A 164 -22.10 6.21 -7.22
N TRP A 165 -22.53 7.46 -7.27
CA TRP A 165 -21.76 8.56 -7.88
C TRP A 165 -20.39 8.76 -7.24
N LEU A 166 -20.29 8.63 -5.91
CA LEU A 166 -19.02 8.81 -5.21
C LEU A 166 -17.99 7.74 -5.59
N THR A 167 -18.42 6.49 -5.80
CA THR A 167 -17.53 5.41 -6.22
C THR A 167 -17.03 5.62 -7.65
N TRP A 168 -17.89 6.12 -8.55
CA TRP A 168 -17.47 6.49 -9.91
C TRP A 168 -16.52 7.68 -9.94
N ALA A 169 -16.76 8.70 -9.10
CA ALA A 169 -15.87 9.84 -8.95
C ALA A 169 -14.47 9.42 -8.46
N VAL A 170 -14.39 8.50 -7.48
CA VAL A 170 -13.11 7.95 -7.00
C VAL A 170 -12.40 7.15 -8.09
N ILE A 171 -13.13 6.33 -8.86
CA ILE A 171 -12.55 5.58 -9.98
C ILE A 171 -12.00 6.55 -11.04
N ALA A 172 -12.79 7.55 -11.44
CA ALA A 172 -12.37 8.55 -12.41
C ALA A 172 -11.16 9.35 -11.93
N PHE A 173 -11.12 9.73 -10.66
CA PHE A 173 -9.99 10.43 -10.05
C PHE A 173 -8.73 9.57 -10.04
N ILE A 174 -8.82 8.30 -9.62
CA ILE A 174 -7.67 7.38 -9.63
C ILE A 174 -7.16 7.16 -11.06
N VAL A 175 -8.06 6.96 -12.03
CA VAL A 175 -7.67 6.81 -13.44
C VAL A 175 -7.00 8.08 -13.94
N ALA A 176 -7.55 9.27 -13.66
CA ALA A 176 -6.93 10.54 -14.04
C ALA A 176 -5.52 10.70 -13.46
N VAL A 177 -5.32 10.41 -12.16
CA VAL A 177 -3.99 10.47 -11.52
C VAL A 177 -3.02 9.50 -12.18
N LEU A 178 -3.43 8.24 -12.42
CA LEU A 178 -2.60 7.27 -13.12
C LEU A 178 -2.25 7.73 -14.56
N THR A 179 -3.17 8.42 -15.22
CA THR A 179 -2.95 8.96 -16.58
C THR A 179 -1.98 10.14 -16.56
N ILE A 180 -2.07 11.03 -15.56
CA ILE A 180 -1.14 12.16 -15.39
C ILE A 180 0.27 11.66 -15.06
N MET A 181 0.38 10.69 -14.15
CA MET A 181 1.68 10.06 -13.83
C MET A 181 2.29 9.38 -15.07
N LEU A 182 1.48 8.82 -15.97
CA LEU A 182 1.94 8.19 -17.22
C LEU A 182 2.54 9.18 -18.22
N ILE A 183 2.08 10.44 -18.20
CA ILE A 183 2.52 11.47 -19.14
C ILE A 183 3.85 12.09 -18.70
N GLN A 184 4.17 12.10 -17.40
CA GLN A 184 5.43 12.62 -16.88
C GLN A 184 6.61 11.68 -17.18
N GLU A 185 7.68 12.21 -17.81
CA GLU A 185 8.80 11.42 -18.35
C GLU A 185 9.68 10.75 -17.28
N GLU A 186 9.74 11.29 -16.07
CA GLU A 186 10.58 10.75 -14.98
C GLU A 186 10.04 9.42 -14.38
N HIS A 187 8.74 9.13 -14.48
CA HIS A 187 8.10 7.95 -13.86
C HIS A 187 7.80 6.80 -14.85
N ARG A 188 8.22 6.91 -16.12
CA ARG A 188 7.83 5.95 -17.17
C ARG A 188 8.27 4.52 -16.91
N VAL A 189 9.50 4.32 -16.44
CA VAL A 189 10.07 2.98 -16.18
C VAL A 189 9.32 2.28 -15.05
N GLU A 190 8.96 3.05 -14.03
CA GLU A 190 8.28 2.61 -12.82
C GLU A 190 6.82 2.24 -13.07
N ILE A 191 6.12 3.03 -13.89
CA ILE A 191 4.74 2.77 -14.28
C ILE A 191 4.65 1.62 -15.28
N ILE A 192 5.60 1.48 -16.21
CA ILE A 192 5.65 0.32 -17.10
C ILE A 192 5.87 -0.95 -16.26
N ALA A 193 6.80 -0.94 -15.31
CA ALA A 193 7.02 -2.08 -14.41
C ALA A 193 5.77 -2.42 -13.59
N THR A 194 5.13 -1.42 -12.99
CA THR A 194 3.95 -1.61 -12.12
C THR A 194 2.70 -2.00 -12.92
N GLY A 195 2.50 -1.39 -14.09
CA GLY A 195 1.42 -1.69 -15.02
C GLY A 195 1.54 -3.09 -15.61
N LEU A 196 2.76 -3.51 -15.98
CA LEU A 196 3.04 -4.84 -16.49
C LEU A 196 2.90 -5.90 -15.38
N LEU A 197 3.35 -5.59 -14.15
CA LEU A 197 3.11 -6.45 -12.98
C LEU A 197 1.61 -6.57 -12.66
N SER A 198 0.85 -5.47 -12.79
CA SER A 198 -0.60 -5.47 -12.56
C SER A 198 -1.34 -6.24 -13.64
N LEU A 199 -0.96 -6.10 -14.90
CA LEU A 199 -1.48 -6.90 -16.01
C LEU A 199 -1.12 -8.37 -15.85
N LEU A 200 0.08 -8.70 -15.36
CA LEU A 200 0.49 -10.07 -15.02
C LEU A 200 -0.32 -10.63 -13.85
N VAL A 201 -0.56 -9.86 -12.79
CA VAL A 201 -1.37 -10.30 -11.64
C VAL A 201 -2.83 -10.47 -12.04
N ILE A 202 -3.39 -9.57 -12.86
CA ILE A 202 -4.75 -9.67 -13.38
C ILE A 202 -4.87 -10.87 -14.32
N SER A 203 -3.93 -11.07 -15.25
CA SER A 203 -3.95 -12.18 -16.19
C SER A 203 -3.72 -13.53 -15.49
N ALA A 204 -2.77 -13.62 -14.55
CA ALA A 204 -2.58 -14.79 -13.70
C ALA A 204 -3.83 -15.07 -12.84
N GLY A 205 -4.43 -14.04 -12.23
CA GLY A 205 -5.68 -14.15 -11.47
C GLY A 205 -6.86 -14.61 -12.32
N LEU A 206 -6.96 -14.13 -13.57
CA LEU A 206 -7.98 -14.56 -14.54
C LEU A 206 -7.71 -15.98 -15.05
N LEU A 207 -6.46 -16.37 -15.28
CA LEU A 207 -6.08 -17.73 -15.69
C LEU A 207 -6.35 -18.74 -14.57
N VAL A 208 -6.02 -18.41 -13.32
CA VAL A 208 -6.33 -19.26 -12.16
C VAL A 208 -7.83 -19.31 -11.88
N SER A 209 -8.55 -18.18 -12.03
CA SER A 209 -10.01 -18.14 -11.92
C SER A 209 -10.69 -18.96 -13.02
N ARG A 210 -10.18 -18.91 -14.26
CA ARG A 210 -10.64 -19.72 -15.39
C ARG A 210 -10.33 -21.21 -15.18
N ARG A 211 -9.14 -21.57 -14.69
CA ARG A 211 -8.77 -22.95 -14.34
C ARG A 211 -9.63 -23.50 -13.19
N ARG A 212 -9.96 -22.69 -12.19
CA ARG A 212 -10.89 -23.06 -11.11
C ARG A 212 -12.34 -23.22 -11.57
N LYS A 213 -12.82 -22.36 -12.48
CA LYS A 213 -14.14 -22.53 -13.11
C LYS A 213 -14.18 -23.81 -13.96
N ALA A 214 -13.14 -24.07 -14.76
CA ALA A 214 -13.03 -25.29 -15.56
C ALA A 214 -12.99 -26.57 -14.69
N GLY A 215 -12.25 -26.55 -13.57
CA GLY A 215 -12.21 -27.68 -12.62
C GLY A 215 -13.53 -27.92 -11.88
N ARG A 216 -14.31 -26.87 -11.56
CA ARG A 216 -15.65 -27.02 -10.97
C ARG A 216 -16.69 -27.53 -11.95
N VAL A 217 -16.62 -27.14 -13.23
CA VAL A 217 -17.53 -27.63 -14.27
C VAL A 217 -17.21 -29.08 -14.63
N GLY A 218 -15.92 -29.47 -14.67
CA GLY A 218 -15.51 -30.86 -14.89
C GLY A 218 -15.92 -31.81 -13.75
N ALA A 219 -15.83 -31.36 -12.49
CA ALA A 219 -16.28 -32.15 -11.34
C ALA A 219 -17.80 -32.28 -11.23
N ALA A 220 -18.57 -31.30 -11.73
CA ALA A 220 -20.03 -31.34 -11.77
C ALA A 220 -20.60 -32.14 -12.97
N ALA A 221 -19.76 -32.48 -13.96
CA ALA A 221 -20.15 -33.29 -15.13
C ALA A 221 -19.84 -34.79 -14.96
N LEU A 222 -19.18 -35.17 -13.85
CA LEU A 222 -18.74 -36.54 -13.53
C LEU A 222 -19.42 -37.11 -12.27
N GLY A 223 -20.39 -36.40 -11.70
CA GLY A 223 -21.24 -36.87 -10.59
C GLY A 223 -22.70 -36.84 -10.99
#